data_AF-A0A4U9WFR5-F1
#
_entry.id   AF-A0A4U9WFR5-F1
#
_cell.length_a   1.000
_cell.length_b   1.000
_cell.length_c   1.000
_cell.angle_alpha   90.00
_cell.angle_beta   90.00
_cell.angle_gamma   90.00
#
_symmetry.space_group_name_H-M   'P 1'
#
loop_
_entity.id
_entity.type
_entity.pdbx_description
1 polymer ?
#
loop_
_entity_poly.entity_id
_entity_poly.type
_entity_poly.pdbx_seq_one_letter_code
_entity_poly.pdbx_strand_id
1 'polypeptide(L)'
;MAGASSLNIECQQSRIDFRLKTRYVDEQATDLDDALARLKKYCAEGKAISIALCGNAAEILPELVKRGVRPDMVTDQTSAHDPLNGYLPKGWSWEEYRRRAQTEPAVVVKAAKQSMAEHVEAMLRSRKWACLPSITATTSARWPKRWR
;
A
#
# COMPACT_ATOMS: atom_id res chain seq x y z
N MET A 1 -15.50 -1.91 13.05
CA MET A 1 -14.54 -1.16 12.19
C MET A 1 -14.96 0.30 12.10
N ALA A 2 -14.10 1.19 11.60
CA ALA A 2 -14.28 2.64 11.67
C ALA A 2 -15.24 3.27 10.63
N GLY A 3 -16.05 2.48 9.91
CA GLY A 3 -17.02 2.98 8.94
C GLY A 3 -16.46 3.46 7.59
N ALA A 4 -15.14 3.45 7.40
CA ALA A 4 -14.50 3.86 6.15
C ALA A 4 -14.34 2.71 5.15
N SER A 5 -14.44 3.02 3.85
CA SER A 5 -13.89 2.16 2.78
C SER A 5 -12.39 2.38 2.63
N SER A 6 -11.65 1.33 2.21
CA SER A 6 -10.19 1.35 2.17
C SER A 6 -9.55 0.69 0.95
N LEU A 7 -8.43 1.27 0.51
CA LEU A 7 -7.52 0.68 -0.47
C LEU A 7 -6.28 0.13 0.25
N ASN A 8 -5.96 -1.14 -0.01
CA ASN A 8 -4.89 -1.87 0.65
C ASN A 8 -3.94 -2.43 -0.41
N ILE A 9 -2.78 -1.77 -0.59
CA ILE A 9 -1.78 -2.15 -1.60
C ILE A 9 -0.85 -3.22 -1.00
N GLU A 10 -0.69 -4.34 -1.70
CA GLU A 10 0.19 -5.44 -1.30
C GLU A 10 0.88 -6.03 -2.54
N CYS A 11 2.17 -6.34 -2.42
CA CYS A 11 3.02 -6.79 -3.52
C CYS A 11 3.02 -8.31 -3.73
N GLN A 12 2.48 -9.08 -2.79
CA GLN A 12 2.40 -10.54 -2.83
C GLN A 12 0.94 -11.02 -2.91
N GLN A 13 0.55 -11.65 -4.02
CA GLN A 13 -0.77 -12.25 -4.18
C GLN A 13 -1.11 -13.22 -3.03
N SER A 14 -0.17 -14.09 -2.64
CA SER A 14 -0.34 -15.03 -1.52
C SER A 14 -0.63 -14.37 -0.16
N ARG A 15 -0.25 -13.10 0.01
CA ARG A 15 -0.59 -12.31 1.19
C ARG A 15 -2.02 -11.81 1.10
N ILE A 16 -2.48 -11.35 -0.07
CA ILE A 16 -3.87 -10.95 -0.33
C ILE A 16 -4.81 -12.15 -0.15
N ASP A 17 -4.50 -13.29 -0.78
CA ASP A 17 -5.26 -14.55 -0.66
C ASP A 17 -5.48 -14.94 0.80
N PHE A 18 -4.45 -14.79 1.64
CA PHE A 18 -4.54 -15.06 3.07
C PHE A 18 -5.51 -14.10 3.79
N ARG A 19 -5.54 -12.80 3.45
CA ARG A 19 -6.49 -11.85 4.06
C ARG A 19 -7.92 -12.09 3.58
N LEU A 20 -8.12 -12.43 2.30
CA LEU A 20 -9.43 -12.81 1.75
C LEU A 20 -9.96 -14.04 2.47
N LYS A 21 -9.16 -15.11 2.54
CA LYS A 21 -9.51 -16.36 3.23
C LYS A 21 -9.82 -16.16 4.72
N THR A 22 -9.12 -15.24 5.39
CA THR A 22 -9.33 -14.93 6.81
C THR A 22 -10.33 -13.80 7.06
N ARG A 23 -10.97 -13.24 6.01
CA ARG A 23 -11.92 -12.12 6.07
C ARG A 23 -11.35 -10.86 6.75
N TYR A 24 -10.07 -10.61 6.56
CA TYR A 24 -9.38 -9.36 6.92
C TYR A 24 -9.37 -8.33 5.77
N VAL A 25 -9.69 -8.77 4.54
CA VAL A 25 -10.02 -7.90 3.41
C VAL A 25 -11.25 -8.49 2.71
N ASP A 26 -12.14 -7.63 2.21
CA ASP A 26 -13.44 -8.07 1.68
C ASP A 26 -13.34 -8.53 0.22
N GLU A 27 -12.60 -7.81 -0.60
CA GLU A 27 -12.43 -8.10 -2.02
C GLU A 27 -11.05 -7.69 -2.56
N GLN A 28 -10.75 -8.12 -3.79
CA GLN A 28 -9.58 -7.71 -4.55
C GLN A 28 -10.02 -7.08 -5.87
N ALA A 29 -9.36 -5.97 -6.23
CA ALA A 29 -9.48 -5.32 -7.52
C ALA A 29 -8.51 -5.91 -8.55
N THR A 30 -8.88 -5.83 -9.84
CA THR A 30 -8.02 -6.27 -10.96
C THR A 30 -6.86 -5.31 -11.23
N ASP A 31 -7.11 -4.02 -11.03
CA ASP A 31 -6.22 -2.92 -11.34
C ASP A 31 -6.62 -1.66 -10.55
N LEU A 32 -5.89 -0.56 -10.76
CA LEU A 32 -6.11 0.69 -10.02
C LEU A 32 -7.43 1.38 -10.41
N ASP A 33 -7.88 1.25 -11.66
CA ASP A 33 -9.08 1.93 -12.15
C ASP A 33 -10.34 1.21 -11.66
N ASP A 34 -10.34 -0.13 -11.66
CA ASP A 34 -11.34 -0.96 -10.99
C ASP A 34 -11.41 -0.65 -9.48
N ALA A 35 -10.26 -0.61 -8.79
CA ALA A 35 -10.21 -0.27 -7.37
C ALA A 35 -10.84 1.10 -7.06
N LEU A 36 -10.51 2.13 -7.85
CA LEU A 36 -11.05 3.48 -7.69
C LEU A 36 -12.55 3.55 -8.01
N ALA A 37 -13.02 2.84 -9.03
CA ALA A 37 -14.44 2.76 -9.38
C ALA A 37 -15.26 2.13 -8.25
N ARG A 38 -14.77 1.02 -7.67
CA ARG A 38 -15.42 0.35 -6.52
C ARG A 38 -15.41 1.22 -5.27
N LEU A 39 -14.28 1.85 -4.92
CA LEU A 39 -14.22 2.79 -3.77
C LEU A 39 -15.22 3.93 -3.92
N LYS A 40 -15.30 4.55 -5.10
CA LYS A 40 -16.26 5.63 -5.38
C LYS A 40 -17.70 5.17 -5.18
N LYS A 41 -18.03 3.96 -5.67
CA LYS A 41 -19.34 3.33 -5.48
C LYS A 41 -19.64 3.10 -4.00
N TYR A 42 -18.75 2.46 -3.24
CA TYR A 42 -19.01 2.14 -1.83
C TYR A 42 -19.08 3.38 -0.94
N CYS A 43 -18.28 4.41 -1.21
CA CYS A 43 -18.38 5.69 -0.51
C CYS A 43 -19.74 6.36 -0.77
N ALA A 44 -20.25 6.33 -2.02
CA ALA A 44 -21.57 6.86 -2.35
C ALA A 44 -22.73 6.04 -1.73
N GLU A 45 -22.54 4.72 -1.55
CA GLU A 45 -23.49 3.82 -0.88
C GLU A 45 -23.37 3.85 0.66
N GLY A 46 -22.44 4.63 1.24
CA GLY A 46 -22.19 4.65 2.68
C GLY A 46 -21.64 3.33 3.26
N LYS A 47 -21.06 2.47 2.42
CA LYS A 47 -20.54 1.16 2.81
C LYS A 47 -19.06 1.25 3.19
N ALA A 48 -18.69 0.49 4.21
CA ALA A 48 -17.31 0.29 4.65
C ALA A 48 -16.78 -1.03 4.05
N ILE A 49 -16.06 -0.95 2.93
CA ILE A 49 -15.48 -2.10 2.21
C ILE A 49 -13.97 -1.94 2.13
N SER A 50 -13.24 -3.04 2.36
CA SER A 50 -11.80 -3.12 2.22
C SER A 50 -11.42 -3.83 0.92
N ILE A 51 -10.71 -3.10 0.06
CA ILE A 51 -10.28 -3.57 -1.26
C ILE A 51 -8.76 -3.78 -1.23
N ALA A 52 -8.32 -4.98 -1.62
CA ALA A 52 -6.92 -5.26 -1.91
C ALA A 52 -6.57 -4.92 -3.36
N LEU A 53 -5.36 -4.40 -3.59
CA LEU A 53 -4.79 -4.22 -4.91
C LEU A 53 -3.38 -4.82 -4.94
N CYS A 54 -3.14 -5.74 -5.88
CA CYS A 54 -1.84 -6.37 -6.07
C CYS A 54 -0.90 -5.41 -6.81
N GLY A 55 0.19 -4.99 -6.19
CA GLY A 55 1.17 -4.07 -6.79
C GLY A 55 2.12 -3.41 -5.79
N ASN A 56 3.00 -2.52 -6.26
CA ASN A 56 3.97 -1.83 -5.41
C ASN A 56 3.44 -0.47 -4.91
N ALA A 57 3.50 -0.22 -3.60
CA ALA A 57 3.08 1.06 -3.02
C ALA A 57 3.92 2.27 -3.50
N ALA A 58 5.21 2.06 -3.82
CA ALA A 58 6.10 3.06 -4.41
C ALA A 58 5.80 3.39 -5.89
N GLU A 59 4.85 2.68 -6.50
CA GLU A 59 4.32 2.94 -7.85
C GLU A 59 2.90 3.51 -7.76
N ILE A 60 2.03 2.82 -7.00
CA ILE A 60 0.61 3.15 -6.92
C ILE A 60 0.37 4.45 -6.15
N LEU A 61 1.07 4.73 -5.03
CA LEU A 61 0.81 5.98 -4.29
C LEU A 61 1.25 7.23 -5.09
N PRO A 62 2.44 7.27 -5.75
CA PRO A 62 2.77 8.36 -6.65
C PRO A 62 1.78 8.52 -7.83
N GLU A 63 1.25 7.43 -8.39
CA GLU A 63 0.26 7.49 -9.46
C GLU A 63 -1.10 8.00 -8.97
N LEU A 64 -1.56 7.60 -7.78
CA LEU A 64 -2.72 8.20 -7.10
C LEU A 64 -2.53 9.71 -6.90
N VAL A 65 -1.33 10.11 -6.46
CA VAL A 65 -0.99 11.53 -6.28
C VAL A 65 -1.06 12.30 -7.61
N LYS A 66 -0.49 11.73 -8.67
CA LYS A 66 -0.49 12.30 -10.02
C LYS A 66 -1.89 12.40 -10.63
N ARG A 67 -2.76 11.42 -10.37
CA ARG A 67 -4.18 11.42 -10.77
C ARG A 67 -5.04 12.38 -9.94
N GLY A 68 -4.50 13.01 -8.89
CA GLY A 68 -5.24 13.90 -8.00
C GLY A 68 -6.28 13.19 -7.14
N VAL A 69 -6.16 11.86 -6.96
CA VAL A 69 -7.03 11.09 -6.06
C VAL A 69 -6.68 11.44 -4.62
N ARG A 70 -7.64 11.96 -3.86
CA ARG A 70 -7.44 12.44 -2.49
C ARG A 70 -8.01 11.46 -1.47
N PRO A 71 -7.19 10.56 -0.90
CA PRO A 71 -7.53 9.87 0.34
C PRO A 71 -7.43 10.82 1.54
N ASP A 72 -8.41 10.75 2.43
CA ASP A 72 -8.50 11.48 3.70
C ASP A 72 -7.45 11.04 4.71
N MET A 73 -7.16 9.74 4.73
CA MET A 73 -6.10 9.17 5.53
C MET A 73 -5.19 8.35 4.63
N VAL A 74 -3.89 8.59 4.76
CA VAL A 74 -2.83 7.76 4.16
C VAL A 74 -1.94 7.30 5.29
N THR A 75 -1.74 6.00 5.40
CA THR A 75 -0.76 5.40 6.30
C THR A 75 -0.04 4.26 5.61
N ASP A 76 1.22 4.08 5.97
CA ASP A 76 2.00 2.93 5.54
C ASP A 76 2.35 2.02 6.73
N GLN A 77 2.26 0.73 6.50
CA GLN A 77 2.66 -0.35 7.39
C GLN A 77 3.46 -1.41 6.61
N THR A 78 4.21 -1.03 5.57
CA THR A 78 5.20 -1.94 4.98
C THR A 78 6.29 -2.25 6.00
N SER A 79 7.04 -3.33 5.79
CA SER A 79 8.17 -3.69 6.67
C SER A 79 9.43 -2.85 6.36
N ALA A 80 9.27 -1.54 6.16
CA ALA A 80 10.36 -0.61 5.83
C ALA A 80 11.48 -0.52 6.89
N HIS A 81 11.24 -1.05 8.09
CA HIS A 81 12.25 -1.22 9.14
C HIS A 81 13.35 -2.24 8.76
N ASP A 82 13.09 -3.16 7.81
CA ASP A 82 14.08 -4.04 7.19
C ASP A 82 14.13 -3.74 5.67
N PRO A 83 15.04 -2.86 5.21
CA PRO A 83 15.19 -2.56 3.78
C PRO A 83 15.77 -3.70 2.92
N LEU A 84 16.17 -4.84 3.51
CA LEU A 84 16.71 -6.00 2.78
C LEU A 84 15.64 -7.08 2.56
N ASN A 85 14.74 -7.30 3.53
CA ASN A 85 13.69 -8.32 3.45
C ASN A 85 12.26 -7.79 3.45
N GLY A 86 12.02 -6.58 3.94
CA GLY A 86 10.70 -6.04 4.22
C GLY A 86 10.10 -5.06 3.21
N TYR A 87 10.83 -4.63 2.18
CA TYR A 87 10.35 -3.61 1.24
C TYR A 87 10.77 -3.93 -0.21
N LEU A 88 9.79 -4.23 -1.07
CA LEU A 88 10.02 -4.53 -2.48
C LEU A 88 10.44 -3.26 -3.25
N PRO A 89 11.63 -3.22 -3.89
CA PRO A 89 12.00 -2.10 -4.74
C PRO A 89 11.05 -1.91 -5.93
N LYS A 90 10.89 -0.65 -6.34
CA LYS A 90 10.10 -0.24 -7.51
C LYS A 90 10.63 -0.91 -8.79
N GLY A 91 9.73 -1.36 -9.66
CA GLY A 91 10.02 -2.04 -10.92
C GLY A 91 10.58 -3.46 -10.79
N TRP A 92 10.66 -4.04 -9.58
CA TRP A 92 11.20 -5.39 -9.37
C TRP A 92 10.08 -6.39 -9.09
N SER A 93 10.24 -7.63 -9.56
CA SER A 93 9.36 -8.73 -9.14
C SER A 93 9.73 -9.24 -7.73
N TRP A 94 8.79 -9.86 -7.03
CA TRP A 94 9.06 -10.47 -5.72
C TRP A 94 10.15 -11.55 -5.80
N GLU A 95 10.16 -12.36 -6.86
CA GLU A 95 11.15 -13.41 -7.08
C GLU A 95 12.55 -12.83 -7.34
N GLU A 96 12.65 -11.80 -8.19
CA GLU A 96 13.89 -11.09 -8.45
C GLU A 96 14.46 -10.49 -7.16
N TYR A 97 13.61 -9.82 -6.38
CA TYR A 97 13.96 -9.25 -5.10
C TYR A 97 14.50 -10.30 -4.11
N ARG A 98 13.80 -11.43 -3.94
CA ARG A 98 14.25 -12.51 -3.04
C ARG A 98 15.52 -13.22 -3.52
N ARG A 99 15.78 -13.25 -4.83
CA ARG A 99 17.06 -13.73 -5.41
C ARG A 99 18.19 -12.73 -5.14
N ARG A 100 18.02 -11.47 -5.53
CA ARG A 100 19.04 -10.41 -5.37
C ARG A 100 19.36 -10.12 -3.90
N ALA A 101 18.42 -10.32 -2.97
CA ALA A 101 18.69 -10.16 -1.54
C ALA A 101 19.75 -11.14 -1.01
N GLN A 102 19.96 -12.27 -1.69
CA GLN A 102 20.97 -13.28 -1.33
C GLN A 102 22.33 -12.98 -1.99
N THR A 103 22.34 -12.49 -3.23
CA THR A 103 23.57 -12.29 -4.03
C THR A 103 24.14 -10.88 -3.94
N GLU A 104 23.28 -9.86 -3.78
CA GLU A 104 23.60 -8.44 -3.93
C GLU A 104 22.92 -7.58 -2.82
N PRO A 105 23.02 -7.94 -1.52
CA PRO A 105 22.22 -7.31 -0.46
C PRO A 105 22.39 -5.78 -0.37
N ALA A 106 23.58 -5.25 -0.66
CA ALA A 106 23.83 -3.81 -0.69
C ALA A 106 23.07 -3.09 -1.83
N VAL A 107 22.91 -3.75 -2.99
CA VAL A 107 22.13 -3.22 -4.13
C VAL A 107 20.65 -3.20 -3.77
N VAL A 108 20.15 -4.28 -3.15
CA VAL A 108 18.76 -4.36 -2.68
C VAL A 108 18.45 -3.27 -1.66
N VAL A 109 19.27 -3.12 -0.62
CA VAL A 109 19.07 -2.07 0.41
C VAL A 109 19.08 -0.66 -0.20
N LYS A 110 19.94 -0.40 -1.19
CA LYS A 110 19.96 0.88 -1.91
C LYS A 110 18.67 1.11 -2.70
N ALA A 111 18.25 0.13 -3.50
CA ALA A 111 17.03 0.22 -4.32
C ALA A 111 15.76 0.34 -3.48
N ALA A 112 15.68 -0.41 -2.37
CA ALA A 112 14.58 -0.34 -1.41
C ALA A 112 14.50 1.06 -0.77
N LYS A 113 15.61 1.61 -0.24
CA LYS A 113 15.66 2.97 0.33
C LYS A 113 15.28 4.05 -0.68
N GLN A 114 15.69 3.91 -1.93
CA GLN A 114 15.34 4.84 -3.00
C GLN A 114 13.83 4.80 -3.31
N SER A 115 13.24 3.59 -3.32
CA SER A 115 11.80 3.38 -3.48
C SER A 115 10.98 3.87 -2.27
N MET A 116 11.51 3.75 -1.05
CA MET A 116 10.91 4.33 0.17
C MET A 116 10.88 5.85 0.10
N ALA A 117 11.94 6.50 -0.42
CA ALA A 117 12.01 7.95 -0.52
C ALA A 117 10.91 8.51 -1.45
N GLU A 118 10.71 7.91 -2.63
CA GLU A 118 9.60 8.27 -3.54
C GLU A 118 8.23 8.04 -2.90
N HIS A 119 8.06 6.93 -2.17
CA HIS A 119 6.81 6.62 -1.47
C HIS A 119 6.49 7.65 -0.36
N VAL A 120 7.48 7.99 0.47
CA VAL A 120 7.34 9.01 1.52
C VAL A 120 7.08 10.40 0.92
N GLU A 121 7.71 10.74 -0.21
CA GLU A 121 7.40 12.00 -0.91
C GLU A 121 5.94 12.05 -1.36
N ALA A 122 5.41 10.95 -1.91
CA ALA A 122 3.99 10.85 -2.25
C ALA A 122 3.08 11.00 -1.02
N MET A 123 3.40 10.36 0.12
CA MET A 123 2.66 10.56 1.38
C MET A 123 2.68 12.03 1.84
N LEU A 124 3.83 12.70 1.76
CA LEU A 124 3.98 14.12 2.11
C LEU A 124 3.21 15.06 1.17
N ARG A 125 3.10 14.71 -0.11
CA ARG A 125 2.25 15.41 -1.09
C ARG A 125 0.78 15.23 -0.74
N SER A 126 0.33 14.00 -0.45
CA SER A 126 -1.05 13.71 -0.03
C SER A 126 -1.46 14.42 1.26
N ARG A 127 -0.53 14.58 2.22
CA ARG A 127 -0.80 15.32 3.49
C ARG A 127 -1.21 16.78 3.27
N LYS A 128 -0.88 17.40 2.13
CA LYS A 128 -1.33 18.77 1.77
C LYS A 128 -2.79 18.84 1.32
N TRP A 129 -3.52 17.71 1.32
CA TRP A 129 -4.89 17.61 0.83
C TRP A 129 -5.95 17.43 1.93
N ALA A 130 -5.55 17.42 3.19
CA ALA A 130 -6.41 17.17 4.35
C ALA A 130 -7.44 18.29 4.61
N CYS A 131 -8.46 18.37 3.76
CA CYS A 131 -9.73 19.04 3.97
C CYS A 131 -10.75 18.47 2.96
N LEU A 132 -11.89 17.95 3.44
CA LEU A 132 -13.04 17.29 2.73
C LEU A 132 -13.02 15.72 2.64
N PRO A 133 -14.21 15.04 2.62
CA PRO A 133 -14.42 13.58 2.84
C PRO A 133 -14.30 12.65 1.59
N SER A 134 -14.21 11.30 1.65
CA SER A 134 -13.96 10.32 2.76
C SER A 134 -13.40 8.95 2.27
N ILE A 135 -12.07 8.75 2.23
CA ILE A 135 -11.35 7.51 1.80
C ILE A 135 -10.13 7.23 2.70
N THR A 136 -9.92 6.00 3.18
CA THR A 136 -8.71 5.61 3.94
C THR A 136 -7.79 4.66 3.15
N ALA A 137 -6.55 5.06 2.87
CA ALA A 137 -5.52 4.15 2.35
C ALA A 137 -4.69 3.56 3.50
N THR A 138 -4.67 2.23 3.61
CA THR A 138 -3.93 1.46 4.62
C THR A 138 -3.17 0.32 3.96
N THR A 139 -1.83 0.30 4.05
CA THR A 139 -1.08 -0.97 3.95
C THR A 139 -1.03 -1.62 5.36
N SER A 140 -0.79 -2.94 5.48
CA SER A 140 -1.12 -3.69 6.72
C SER A 140 0.05 -4.43 7.41
N ALA A 141 0.42 -4.02 8.64
CA ALA A 141 1.27 -4.77 9.58
C ALA A 141 1.21 -4.25 11.05
N ARG A 142 1.55 -5.13 11.99
CA ARG A 142 1.29 -5.00 13.44
C ARG A 142 2.50 -4.46 14.23
N TRP A 143 2.31 -3.40 15.02
CA TRP A 143 3.36 -2.82 15.88
C TRP A 143 3.74 -3.73 17.08
N PRO A 144 5.04 -4.02 17.32
CA PRO A 144 5.52 -4.53 18.60
C PRO A 144 5.56 -3.41 19.65
N LYS A 145 5.03 -3.69 20.86
CA LYS A 145 5.17 -2.77 22.00
C LYS A 145 6.60 -2.80 22.56
N ARG A 146 7.45 -1.82 22.21
CA ARG A 146 8.49 -1.25 23.10
C ARG A 146 9.27 -0.11 22.45
N TRP A 147 8.99 1.12 22.92
CA TRP A 147 9.97 2.19 23.03
C TRP A 147 9.78 2.84 24.41
N ARG A 148 10.61 2.39 25.35
CA ARG A 148 11.01 3.03 26.61
C ARG A 148 12.45 2.59 26.84
#